data_AF-A0A7L6A7H2-F1
#
_entry.id   AF-A0A7L6A7H2-F1
#
_cell.length_a   1.000
_cell.length_b   1.000
_cell.length_c   1.000
_cell.angle_alpha   90.00
_cell.angle_beta   90.00
_cell.angle_gamma   90.00
#
_symmetry.space_group_name_H-M   'P 1'
#
loop_
_entity.id
_entity.type
_entity.pdbx_description
1 polymer ?
#
loop_
_entity_poly.entity_id
_entity_poly.type
_entity_poly.pdbx_seq_one_letter_code
_entity_poly.pdbx_strand_id
1 'polypeptide(L)'
;MHQVDRHPVTGVSLIGLQPPMWNAVVELGKKAALAFLPSKCLGWDIAVTPAGPVVIEANRYWDPHNEDVEMRRVLRYLRDECSRGGY
;
A
#
# COMPACT_ATOMS: atom_id res chain seq x y z
N MET A 1 17.44 7.14 8.16
CA MET A 1 16.15 6.60 8.65
C MET A 1 16.49 5.57 9.72
N HIS A 2 15.87 5.64 10.91
CA HIS A 2 16.05 4.59 11.92
C HIS A 2 15.07 3.46 11.64
N GLN A 3 15.57 2.23 11.56
CA GLN A 3 14.73 1.06 11.35
C GLN A 3 13.91 0.78 12.62
N VAL A 4 12.59 0.62 12.46
CA VAL A 4 11.66 0.34 13.57
C VAL A 4 11.02 -1.02 13.32
N ASP A 5 11.46 -2.02 14.09
CA ASP A 5 10.99 -3.41 13.92
C ASP A 5 9.84 -3.77 14.88
N ARG A 6 9.53 -2.89 15.83
CA ARG A 6 8.47 -3.09 16.83
C ARG A 6 7.54 -1.90 16.89
N HIS A 7 6.26 -2.19 17.07
CA HIS A 7 5.26 -1.14 17.26
C HIS A 7 5.56 -0.37 18.57
N PRO A 8 5.61 0.97 18.55
CA PRO A 8 6.08 1.76 19.69
C PRO A 8 5.17 1.66 20.93
N VAL A 9 3.87 1.43 20.72
CA VAL A 9 2.88 1.26 21.83
C VAL A 9 2.75 -0.19 22.28
N THR A 10 2.40 -1.12 21.37
CA THR A 10 2.10 -2.51 21.74
C THR A 10 3.35 -3.39 21.87
N GLY A 11 4.51 -2.96 21.38
CA GLY A 11 5.75 -3.74 21.38
C GLY A 11 5.76 -4.95 20.42
N VAL A 12 4.66 -5.18 19.69
CA VAL A 12 4.51 -6.28 18.73
C VAL A 12 5.57 -6.17 17.63
N SER A 13 6.16 -7.31 17.25
CA SER A 13 7.06 -7.39 16.10
C SER A 13 6.30 -7.06 14.83
N LEU A 14 6.79 -6.09 14.07
CA LEU A 14 6.26 -5.74 12.75
C LEU A 14 6.78 -6.72 11.68
N ILE A 15 8.00 -7.22 11.86
CA ILE A 15 8.57 -8.24 10.97
C ILE A 15 7.79 -9.54 11.15
N GLY A 16 7.30 -10.08 10.03
CA GLY A 16 6.53 -11.32 9.98
C GLY A 16 5.07 -11.17 10.42
N LEU A 17 4.63 -9.96 10.81
CA LEU A 17 3.23 -9.70 11.12
C LEU A 17 2.40 -9.78 9.84
N GLN A 18 1.41 -10.66 9.82
CA GLN A 18 0.45 -10.73 8.73
C GLN A 18 -0.91 -10.21 9.21
N PRO A 19 -1.42 -9.09 8.65
CA PRO A 19 -2.76 -8.63 8.96
C PRO A 19 -3.81 -9.68 8.62
N PRO A 20 -4.87 -9.81 9.43
CA PRO A 20 -5.98 -10.69 9.09
C PRO A 20 -6.60 -10.26 7.75
N MET A 21 -7.12 -11.22 7.00
CA MET A 21 -7.81 -10.97 5.72
C MET A 21 -6.94 -10.26 4.67
N TRP A 22 -5.61 -10.45 4.69
CA TRP A 22 -4.67 -9.78 3.80
C TRP A 22 -5.09 -9.77 2.32
N ASN A 23 -5.52 -10.91 1.79
CA ASN A 23 -5.97 -10.99 0.41
C ASN A 23 -7.18 -10.06 0.14
N ALA A 24 -8.15 -9.99 1.06
CA ALA A 24 -9.30 -9.10 0.91
C ALA A 24 -8.90 -7.61 1.00
N VAL A 25 -7.92 -7.28 1.85
CA VAL A 25 -7.35 -5.92 1.94
C VAL A 25 -6.71 -5.53 0.61
N VAL A 26 -5.90 -6.42 0.02
CA VAL A 26 -5.24 -6.19 -1.27
C VAL A 26 -6.26 -6.00 -2.39
N GLU A 27 -7.29 -6.86 -2.46
CA GLU A 27 -8.34 -6.73 -3.48
C GLU A 27 -9.16 -5.44 -3.32
N LEU A 28 -9.45 -5.02 -2.09
CA LEU A 28 -10.08 -3.72 -1.81
C LEU A 28 -9.20 -2.56 -2.30
N GLY A 29 -7.89 -2.61 -2.01
CA GLY A 29 -6.93 -1.60 -2.45
C GLY A 29 -6.87 -1.47 -3.98
N LYS A 30 -6.86 -2.58 -4.71
CA LYS A 30 -6.91 -2.58 -6.19
C LYS A 30 -8.20 -1.95 -6.71
N LYS A 31 -9.35 -2.32 -6.12
CA LYS A 31 -10.65 -1.75 -6.49
C LYS A 31 -10.68 -0.24 -6.23
N ALA A 32 -10.17 0.20 -5.08
CA ALA A 32 -10.07 1.62 -4.73
C ALA A 32 -9.16 2.37 -5.72
N ALA A 33 -7.99 1.82 -6.07
CA ALA A 33 -7.09 2.43 -7.05
C ALA A 33 -7.77 2.68 -8.41
N LEU A 34 -8.54 1.73 -8.92
CA LEU A 34 -9.27 1.88 -10.19
C LEU A 34 -10.41 2.90 -10.09
N ALA A 35 -11.07 3.01 -8.93
CA ALA A 35 -12.14 3.98 -8.70
C ALA A 35 -11.65 5.44 -8.63
N PHE A 36 -10.35 5.66 -8.40
CA PHE A 36 -9.74 6.99 -8.23
C PHE A 36 -8.90 7.45 -9.44
N LEU A 37 -9.08 6.80 -10.60
CA LEU A 37 -8.50 7.29 -11.85
C LEU A 37 -8.93 8.76 -12.13
N PRO A 38 -8.03 9.60 -12.66
CA PRO A 38 -6.72 9.27 -13.25
C PRO A 38 -5.53 9.32 -12.26
N SER A 39 -5.78 9.36 -10.94
CA SER A 39 -4.69 9.33 -9.95
C SER A 39 -3.92 8.02 -10.07
N LYS A 40 -2.64 8.10 -10.47
CA LYS A 40 -1.82 6.91 -10.79
C LYS A 40 -1.30 6.18 -9.55
N CYS A 41 -1.11 6.90 -8.45
CA CYS A 41 -0.62 6.33 -7.22
C CYS A 41 -1.06 7.16 -6.01
N LEU A 42 -1.56 6.47 -4.99
CA LEU A 42 -2.05 7.03 -3.74
C LEU A 42 -1.65 6.07 -2.60
N GLY A 43 -1.39 6.62 -1.42
CA GLY A 43 -1.30 5.83 -0.19
C GLY A 43 -2.71 5.48 0.28
N TRP A 44 -2.91 4.26 0.77
CA TRP A 44 -4.22 3.79 1.20
C TRP A 44 -4.18 3.36 2.65
N ASP A 45 -5.03 3.97 3.47
CA ASP A 45 -5.24 3.55 4.84
C ASP A 45 -6.49 2.68 4.88
N ILE A 46 -6.31 1.40 5.23
CA ILE A 46 -7.38 0.40 5.26
C ILE A 46 -7.44 -0.22 6.65
N ALA A 47 -8.61 -0.14 7.29
CA ALA A 47 -8.87 -0.85 8.53
C ALA A 47 -9.47 -2.22 8.26
N VAL A 48 -9.00 -3.23 8.99
CA VAL A 48 -9.66 -4.53 9.05
C VAL A 48 -10.64 -4.54 10.21
N THR A 49 -11.91 -4.82 9.90
CA THR A 49 -13.00 -4.93 10.89
C THR A 49 -13.59 -6.34 10.89
N PRO A 50 -14.40 -6.74 11.89
CA PRO A 50 -15.09 -8.02 11.88
C PRO A 50 -16.02 -8.23 10.66
N ALA A 51 -16.52 -7.15 10.06
CA ALA A 51 -17.36 -7.22 8.85
C ALA A 51 -16.54 -7.23 7.54
N GLY A 52 -15.23 -7.01 7.63
CA GLY A 52 -14.32 -6.94 6.49
C GLY A 52 -13.48 -5.66 6.44
N PRO A 53 -12.58 -5.55 5.46
CA PRO A 53 -11.74 -4.37 5.28
C PRO A 53 -12.55 -3.17 4.79
N VAL A 54 -12.19 -1.97 5.26
CA VAL A 54 -12.82 -0.70 4.91
C VAL A 54 -11.74 0.34 4.62
N VAL A 55 -11.89 1.08 3.51
CA VAL A 55 -11.01 2.22 3.18
C VAL A 55 -11.33 3.37 4.13
N ILE A 56 -10.32 3.88 4.81
CA ILE A 56 -10.43 5.05 5.69
C ILE A 56 -10.01 6.31 4.94
N GLU A 57 -8.85 6.29 4.28
CA GLU A 57 -8.25 7.48 3.66
C GLU A 57 -7.48 7.13 2.38
N ALA A 58 -7.48 8.09 1.45
CA ALA A 58 -6.67 8.09 0.25
C ALA A 58 -5.68 9.27 0.29
N ASN A 59 -4.40 8.96 0.47
CA ASN A 59 -3.34 9.93 0.67
C ASN A 59 -2.66 10.28 -0.65
N ARG A 60 -2.83 11.52 -1.12
CA ARG A 60 -2.15 12.04 -2.32
C ARG A 60 -0.63 12.09 -2.15
N TYR A 61 -0.18 12.51 -0.97
CA TYR A 61 1.23 12.55 -0.60
C TYR A 61 1.50 11.43 0.38
N TRP A 62 2.08 10.34 -0.13
CA TRP A 62 2.45 9.17 0.65
C TRP A 62 3.96 8.97 0.53
N ASP A 63 4.59 8.47 1.60
CA ASP A 63 6.03 8.19 1.63
C ASP A 63 6.31 6.85 0.93
N PRO A 64 7.33 6.72 0.06
CA PRO A 64 8.49 7.60 -0.14
C PRO A 64 8.17 8.86 -0.96
N HIS A 65 8.80 9.99 -0.65
CA HIS A 65 8.68 11.21 -1.48
C HIS A 65 8.96 10.90 -2.96
N ASN A 66 8.25 11.54 -3.90
CA ASN A 66 8.32 11.22 -5.33
C ASN A 66 9.74 11.24 -5.92
N GLU A 67 10.65 12.00 -5.33
CA GLU A 67 12.05 12.16 -5.76
C GLU A 67 13.00 11.11 -5.14
N ASP A 68 12.52 10.36 -4.15
CA ASP A 68 13.28 9.34 -3.45
C ASP A 68 13.67 8.19 -4.41
N VAL A 69 14.83 7.59 -4.14
CA VAL A 69 15.34 6.42 -4.84
C VAL A 69 14.35 5.25 -4.76
N GLU A 70 13.62 5.11 -3.66
CA GLU A 70 12.63 4.04 -3.50
C GLU A 70 11.43 4.25 -4.42
N MET A 71 10.97 5.48 -4.64
CA MET A 71 9.93 5.75 -5.64
C MET A 71 10.39 5.41 -7.06
N ARG A 72 11.68 5.60 -7.37
CA ARG A 72 12.25 5.12 -8.65
C ARG A 72 12.20 3.59 -8.78
N ARG A 73 12.32 2.83 -7.68
CA ARG A 73 12.13 1.37 -7.70
C ARG A 73 10.68 1.00 -7.95
N VAL A 74 9.73 1.65 -7.27
CA VAL A 74 8.29 1.46 -7.49
C VAL A 74 7.93 1.76 -8.95
N LEU A 75 8.39 2.89 -9.49
CA LEU A 75 8.14 3.26 -10.88
C LEU A 75 8.73 2.25 -11.88
N ARG A 76 9.92 1.70 -11.61
CA ARG A 76 10.49 0.63 -12.45
C ARG A 76 9.63 -0.62 -12.42
N TYR A 77 9.26 -1.08 -11.22
CA TYR A 77 8.38 -2.25 -11.07
C TYR A 77 7.06 -2.07 -11.83
N LEU A 78 6.40 -0.91 -11.68
CA LEU A 78 5.14 -0.62 -12.39
C LEU A 78 5.31 -0.61 -13.91
N ARG A 79 6.43 -0.08 -14.44
CA ARG A 79 6.74 -0.11 -15.87
C ARG A 79 6.93 -1.54 -16.38
N ASP A 80 7.63 -2.38 -15.61
CA ASP A 80 7.88 -3.77 -15.96
C ASP A 80 6.58 -4.57 -15.96
N GLU A 81 5.70 -4.37 -14.97
CA GLU A 81 4.38 -5.00 -14.91
C GLU A 81 3.48 -4.56 -16.07
N CYS A 82 3.45 -3.27 -16.42
CA CYS A 82 2.73 -2.80 -17.61
C CYS A 82 3.29 -3.39 -18.91
N SER A 83 4.57 -3.70 -18.97
CA SER A 83 5.20 -4.33 -20.15
C SER A 83 4.93 -5.83 -20.25
N ARG A 84 4.60 -6.48 -19.13
CA ARG A 84 4.21 -7.90 -19.04
C ARG A 84 2.71 -8.11 -19.27
N GLY A 85 1.89 -7.13 -18.89
CA GLY A 85 0.45 -7.12 -19.15
C GLY A 85 0.13 -6.56 -20.53
N GLY A 86 0.34 -7.36 -21.57
CA GLY A 86 -0.25 -7.11 -22.89
C GLY A 86 -1.77 -7.25 -22.80
N TYR A 87 -2.46 -6.11 -22.81
CA TYR A 87 -3.80 -6.02 -23.40
C TYR A 87 -3.64 -5.63 -24.87
#